data_AF-A0A6N6QDL9-F1
#
_entry.id   AF-A0A6N6QDL9-F1
#
_cell.length_a   1.000
_cell.length_b   1.000
_cell.length_c   1.000
_cell.angle_alpha   90.00
_cell.angle_beta   90.00
_cell.angle_gamma   90.00
#
_symmetry.space_group_name_H-M   'P 1'
#
loop_
_entity.id
_entity.type
_entity.pdbx_description
1 polymer ?
#
loop_
_entity_poly.entity_id
_entity_poly.type
_entity_poly.pdbx_seq_one_letter_code
_entity_poly.pdbx_strand_id
1 'polypeptide(L)' 'MRKRLSHSLKRTVKHCVLSGLYGKDLRKLAVAFGTDKEGGHHYAKHYQNHFAALRNKRLNILEIGVGGYEPV' A
#
# COMPACT_ATOMS: atom_id res chain seq x y z
N MET A 1 -3.22 8.89 -30.86
CA MET A 1 -2.96 7.68 -30.04
C MET A 1 -1.55 7.74 -29.44
N ARG A 2 -1.37 8.14 -28.16
CA ARG A 2 -0.09 8.01 -27.41
C ARG A 2 -0.26 8.52 -25.96
N LYS A 3 -0.74 7.70 -25.01
CA LYS A 3 -0.53 7.91 -23.54
C LYS A 3 -0.71 6.65 -22.66
N ARG A 4 -0.97 5.45 -23.21
CA ARG A 4 -1.28 4.27 -22.36
C ARG A 4 -0.06 3.63 -21.69
N LEU A 5 1.14 3.74 -22.27
CA LEU A 5 2.35 3.10 -21.74
C LEU A 5 2.98 3.81 -20.51
N SER A 6 2.75 5.13 -20.34
CA SER A 6 3.47 5.95 -19.35
C SER A 6 2.98 5.77 -17.92
N HIS A 7 1.69 5.50 -17.71
CA HIS A 7 1.12 5.36 -16.36
C HIS A 7 1.62 4.13 -15.62
N SER A 8 1.83 3.02 -16.32
CA SER A 8 2.32 1.77 -15.72
C SER A 8 3.75 1.95 -15.18
N LEU A 9 4.64 2.53 -15.98
CA LEU A 9 6.03 2.79 -15.57
C LEU A 9 6.11 3.76 -14.38
N LYS A 10 5.33 4.86 -14.42
CA LYS A 10 5.26 5.82 -13.31
C LYS A 10 4.79 5.16 -12.02
N ARG A 11 3.82 4.24 -12.10
CA ARG A 11 3.35 3.47 -10.94
C ARG A 11 4.45 2.58 -10.40
N THR A 12 5.14 1.82 -11.24
CA THR A 12 6.22 0.93 -10.81
C THR A 12 7.37 1.68 -10.13
N VAL A 13 7.79 2.81 -10.70
CA VAL A 13 8.84 3.65 -10.09
C VAL A 13 8.38 4.23 -8.75
N LYS A 14 7.16 4.79 -8.69
CA LYS A 14 6.57 5.30 -7.43
C LYS A 14 6.55 4.21 -6.36
N HIS A 15 6.11 3.01 -6.70
CA HIS A 15 6.08 1.87 -5.78
C HIS A 15 7.47 1.53 -5.26
N CYS A 16 8.47 1.43 -6.14
CA CYS A 16 9.83 1.08 -5.75
C CYS A 16 10.43 2.13 -4.80
N VAL A 17 10.30 3.42 -5.14
CA VAL A 17 10.83 4.53 -4.33
C VAL A 17 10.15 4.59 -2.96
N LEU A 18 8.81 4.56 -2.91
CA LEU A 18 8.07 4.65 -1.65
C LEU A 18 8.31 3.44 -0.76
N SER A 19 8.35 2.24 -1.33
CA SER A 19 8.67 1.02 -0.58
C SER A 19 10.10 1.03 -0.05
N GLY A 20 11.05 1.60 -0.78
CA GLY A 20 12.43 1.77 -0.29
C GLY A 20 12.54 2.76 0.87
N LEU A 21 11.90 3.93 0.75
CA LEU A 21 11.98 5.01 1.75
C LEU A 21 11.12 4.74 3.00
N TYR A 22 9.94 4.17 2.81
CA TYR A 22 8.92 4.04 3.86
C TYR A 22 8.49 2.59 4.12
N GLY A 23 9.20 1.58 3.59
CA GLY A 23 8.86 0.16 3.71
C GLY A 23 8.61 -0.36 5.13
N LYS A 24 9.08 0.38 6.15
CA LYS A 24 8.93 0.06 7.57
C LYS A 24 7.81 0.83 8.28
N ASP A 25 7.20 1.80 7.62
CA ASP A 25 6.18 2.71 8.16
C ASP A 25 4.87 2.56 7.37
N LEU A 26 3.99 1.66 7.85
CA LEU A 26 2.72 1.36 7.17
C LEU A 26 1.79 2.56 7.14
N ARG A 27 1.91 3.49 8.09
CA ARG A 27 1.07 4.70 8.13
C ARG A 27 1.44 5.64 6.99
N LYS A 28 2.75 5.88 6.79
CA LYS A 28 3.23 6.67 5.65
C LYS A 28 2.91 6.01 4.31
N LEU A 29 3.03 4.69 4.21
CA LEU A 29 2.66 3.97 3.00
C LEU A 29 1.16 4.07 2.71
N ALA A 30 0.29 3.92 3.72
CA ALA A 30 -1.15 4.05 3.57
C ALA A 30 -1.54 5.41 2.98
N VAL A 31 -0.97 6.50 3.52
CA VAL A 31 -1.19 7.85 2.98
C VAL A 31 -0.62 7.99 1.56
N ALA A 32 0.60 7.52 1.32
CA ALA A 32 1.27 7.69 0.02
C ALA A 32 0.61 6.88 -1.13
N PHE A 33 -0.02 5.75 -0.80
CA PHE A 33 -0.80 4.93 -1.73
C PHE A 33 -2.29 5.29 -1.77
N GLY A 34 -2.74 6.23 -0.94
CA GLY A 34 -4.13 6.73 -0.96
C GLY A 34 -5.14 5.70 -0.46
N THR A 35 -4.73 4.81 0.44
CA THR A 35 -5.66 3.87 1.08
C THR A 35 -6.40 4.57 2.20
N ASP A 36 -7.63 4.16 2.49
CA ASP A 36 -8.42 4.67 3.62
C ASP A 36 -7.95 4.18 5.00
N LYS A 37 -6.98 3.24 5.03
CA LYS A 37 -6.49 2.55 6.24
C LYS A 37 -5.73 3.47 7.22
N GLU A 38 -5.34 4.68 6.79
CA GLU A 38 -4.78 5.74 7.64
C GLU A 38 -5.45 7.09 7.28
N GLY A 39 -5.72 7.94 8.27
CA GLY A 39 -6.44 9.21 8.09
C GLY A 39 -7.93 9.07 8.40
N GLY A 40 -8.73 8.56 7.46
CA GLY A 40 -10.16 8.32 7.68
C GLY A 40 -10.42 7.18 8.66
N HIS A 41 -9.63 6.11 8.55
CA HIS A 41 -9.51 5.05 9.55
C HIS A 41 -8.09 5.00 10.11
N HIS A 42 -7.90 4.49 11.32
CA HIS A 42 -6.58 4.45 11.99
C HIS A 42 -6.02 3.02 12.12
N TYR A 43 -6.42 2.11 11.24
CA TYR A 43 -6.02 0.70 11.29
C TYR A 43 -4.55 0.48 10.92
N ALA A 44 -3.93 1.34 10.10
CA ALA A 44 -2.54 1.13 9.69
C ALA A 44 -1.55 1.17 10.87
N LYS A 45 -1.83 2.00 11.90
CA LYS A 45 -1.07 1.96 13.17
C LYS A 45 -1.18 0.59 13.85
N HIS A 46 -2.39 0.02 13.91
CA HIS A 46 -2.61 -1.29 14.53
C HIS A 46 -1.90 -2.40 13.73
N TYR A 47 -2.03 -2.40 12.41
CA TYR A 47 -1.32 -3.36 11.56
C TYR A 47 0.20 -3.26 11.72
N GLN A 48 0.74 -2.04 11.80
CA GLN A 48 2.17 -1.86 12.00
C GLN A 48 2.66 -2.53 13.28
N ASN A 49 1.93 -2.35 14.38
CA ASN A 49 2.29 -2.94 15.66
C ASN A 49 2.17 -4.47 15.64
N HIS A 50 1.05 -5.00 15.15
CA HIS A 50 0.81 -6.44 15.14
C HIS A 50 1.71 -7.19 14.13
N PHE A 51 2.03 -6.59 12.99
CA PHE A 51 2.84 -7.24 11.95
C PHE A 51 4.34 -6.96 12.11
N ALA A 52 4.76 -6.09 13.03
CA ALA A 52 6.18 -5.77 13.23
C ALA A 52 7.04 -7.02 13.46
N ALA A 53 6.58 -7.93 14.33
CA ALA A 53 7.29 -9.18 14.65
C ALA A 53 7.27 -10.21 13.50
N LEU A 54 6.43 -10.00 12.47
CA LEU A 54 6.27 -10.90 11.33
C LEU A 54 7.06 -10.43 10.09
N ARG A 55 7.66 -9.23 10.12
CA ARG A 55 8.26 -8.56 8.95
C ARG A 55 9.31 -9.39 8.20
N ASN A 56 10.10 -10.18 8.91
CA ASN A 56 11.17 -10.99 8.32
C ASN A 56 10.79 -12.46 8.16
N LYS A 57 9.52 -12.81 8.41
CA LYS A 57 9.01 -14.18 8.24
C LYS A 57 8.52 -14.35 6.80
N ARG A 58 8.67 -15.56 6.27
CA ARG A 58 8.03 -15.94 5.01
C ARG A 58 6.54 -16.14 5.27
N LEU A 59 5.70 -15.22 4.78
CA LEU A 59 4.25 -15.23 4.99
C LEU A 59 3.53 -15.42 3.67
N ASN A 60 2.40 -16.14 3.70
CA ASN A 60 1.39 -16.10 2.65
C ASN A 60 0.24 -15.24 3.19
N ILE A 61 0.04 -14.05 2.60
CA ILE A 61 -0.96 -13.08 3.07
C ILE A 61 -2.13 -13.06 2.07
N LEU A 62 -3.35 -13.20 2.59
CA LEU A 62 -4.60 -13.06 1.84
C LEU A 62 -5.29 -11.76 2.28
N GLU A 63 -5.54 -10.85 1.34
CA GLU A 63 -6.43 -9.70 1.53
C GLU A 63 -7.77 -10.01 0.84
N ILE A 64 -8.86 -9.96 1.62
CA ILE A 64 -10.23 -10.11 1.11
C ILE A 64 -10.80 -8.70 0.94
N GLY A 65 -11.38 -8.40 -0.22
CA GLY A 65 -11.90 -7.08 -0.53
C GLY A 65 -10.82 -6.09 -0.95
N VAL A 66 -10.19 -6.32 -2.12
CA VAL A 66 -9.13 -5.46 -2.70
C VAL A 66 -9.63 -4.03 -2.99
N GLY A 67 -10.95 -3.85 -3.12
CA GLY A 67 -11.58 -2.57 -3.49
C GLY A 67 -11.47 -2.28 -5.00
N GLY A 68 -11.81 -1.04 -5.37
CA GLY A 68 -11.76 -0.58 -6.77
C GLY A 68 -13.01 -0.91 -7.61
N TYR A 69 -14.12 -1.27 -6.97
CA TYR A 69 -15.42 -1.41 -7.63
C TYR A 69 -16.02 -0.04 -7.95
N GLU A 70 -16.70 0.09 -9.09
CA GLU A 70 -17.54 1.25 -9.36
C GLU A 70 -18.72 1.23 -8.38
N PRO A 71 -19.10 2.39 -7.81
CA PRO A 71 -20.34 2.48 -7.04
C PRO A 71 -21.50 2.08 -7.94
N VAL A 72 -22.34 1.15 -7.47
CA VAL A 72 -23.61 0.78 -8.10
C VAL A 72 -24.66 1.87 -7.90
#